data_AF-A0AAU9VBP5-F1
#
_entry.id   AF-A0AAU9VBP5-F1
#
_cell.length_a   1.000
_cell.length_b   1.000
_cell.length_c   1.000
_cell.angle_alpha   90.00
_cell.angle_beta   90.00
_cell.angle_gamma   90.00
#
_symmetry.space_group_name_H-M   'P 1'
#
loop_
_entity.id
_entity.type
_entity.pdbx_description
1 polymer ?
#
loop_
_entity_poly.entity_id
_entity_poly.type
_entity_poly.pdbx_seq_one_letter_code
_entity_poly.pdbx_strand_id
1 'polypeptide(L)'
;MRTYKRKTNRGSTSKDVIDRACQQVIFDKKSINSTAKQFAIPYKTLQRHVVNMTKKIEKNPELSKSESTYNVTTALATKEIDKYLVMRKSLL
;
A
#
# COMPACT_ATOMS: atom_id res chain seq x y z
N MET A 1 -29.17 -10.42 25.93
CA MET A 1 -28.00 -9.63 25.47
C MET A 1 -28.41 -8.78 24.27
N ARG A 2 -28.29 -7.44 24.30
CA ARG A 2 -28.69 -6.57 23.18
C ARG A 2 -27.55 -6.46 22.17
N THR A 3 -27.64 -7.12 21.02
CA THR A 3 -26.66 -7.00 19.94
C THR A 3 -26.94 -5.74 19.12
N TYR A 4 -26.17 -4.68 19.32
CA TYR A 4 -26.32 -3.44 18.56
C TYR A 4 -25.69 -3.60 17.17
N LYS A 5 -26.51 -3.75 16.13
CA LYS A 5 -26.02 -3.67 14.74
C LYS A 5 -25.75 -2.20 14.39
N ARG A 6 -24.54 -1.93 13.89
CA ARG A 6 -24.18 -0.58 13.41
C ARG A 6 -24.98 -0.24 12.16
N LYS A 7 -25.47 1.01 12.09
CA LYS A 7 -26.19 1.55 10.93
C LYS A 7 -25.31 1.75 9.69
N THR A 8 -23.98 1.86 9.86
CA THR A 8 -23.06 2.19 8.77
C THR A 8 -21.78 1.36 8.85
N ASN A 9 -21.27 0.96 7.69
CA ASN A 9 -20.02 0.21 7.51
C ASN A 9 -18.81 1.17 7.47
N ARG A 10 -18.70 2.06 8.46
CA ARG A 10 -17.54 2.96 8.58
C ARG A 10 -16.28 2.12 8.80
N GLY A 11 -15.25 2.35 8.00
CA GLY A 11 -13.98 1.59 8.07
C GLY A 11 -13.96 0.32 7.22
N SER A 12 -14.74 0.25 6.14
CA SER A 12 -14.68 -0.88 5.19
C SER A 12 -13.30 -1.04 4.55
N THR A 13 -12.58 0.05 4.34
CA THR A 13 -11.22 0.02 3.79
C THR A 13 -10.22 -0.29 4.90
N SER A 14 -9.44 -1.35 4.74
CA SER A 14 -8.37 -1.70 5.68
C SER A 14 -7.27 -0.62 5.68
N LYS A 15 -6.61 -0.46 6.83
CA LYS A 15 -5.50 0.49 6.98
C LYS A 15 -4.38 0.21 5.97
N ASP A 16 -4.04 -1.05 5.75
CA ASP A 16 -2.99 -1.46 4.81
C ASP A 16 -3.28 -1.00 3.38
N VAL A 17 -4.55 -1.05 2.96
CA VAL A 17 -4.98 -0.58 1.62
C VAL A 17 -4.83 0.93 1.51
N ILE A 18 -5.18 1.67 2.56
CA ILE A 18 -5.00 3.13 2.60
C ILE A 18 -3.51 3.49 2.58
N ASP A 19 -2.68 2.79 3.36
CA ASP A 19 -1.24 3.08 3.45
C ASP A 19 -0.56 2.81 2.10
N ARG A 20 -0.86 1.68 1.43
CA ARG A 20 -0.37 1.40 0.07
C ARG A 20 -0.81 2.45 -0.95
N ALA A 21 -2.06 2.90 -0.89
CA ALA A 21 -2.55 3.95 -1.77
C ALA A 21 -1.83 5.29 -1.52
N CYS A 22 -1.54 5.63 -0.26
CA CYS A 22 -0.79 6.84 0.08
C CYS A 22 0.65 6.78 -0.43
N GLN A 23 1.31 5.62 -0.31
CA GLN A 23 2.65 5.41 -0.83
C GLN A 23 2.74 5.64 -2.34
N GLN A 24 1.79 5.11 -3.12
CA GLN A 24 1.76 5.34 -4.57
C GLN A 24 1.58 6.81 -4.95
N VAL A 25 0.82 7.57 -4.16
CA VAL A 25 0.66 9.01 -4.40
C VAL A 25 1.93 9.77 -4.04
N ILE A 26 2.55 9.47 -2.89
CA ILE A 26 3.67 10.23 -2.34
C ILE A 26 4.98 9.90 -3.06
N PHE A 27 5.30 8.61 -3.23
CA PHE A 27 6.58 8.16 -3.77
C PHE A 27 6.53 7.99 -5.30
N ASP A 28 5.49 7.36 -5.84
CA ASP A 28 5.35 7.17 -7.30
C ASP A 28 4.76 8.41 -8.00
N LYS A 29 4.43 9.47 -7.23
CA LYS A 29 3.84 10.73 -7.72
C LYS A 29 2.57 10.54 -8.56
N LYS A 30 1.80 9.47 -8.31
CA LYS A 30 0.53 9.23 -9.00
C LYS A 30 -0.56 10.21 -8.57
N SER A 31 -1.55 10.42 -9.44
CA SER A 31 -2.66 11.30 -9.10
C SER A 31 -3.55 10.67 -8.00
N ILE A 32 -4.00 11.51 -7.06
CA ILE A 32 -4.91 11.09 -5.97
C ILE A 32 -6.21 10.54 -6.56
N ASN A 33 -6.73 11.15 -7.64
CA ASN A 33 -7.98 10.72 -8.27
C ASN A 33 -7.87 9.32 -8.91
N SER A 34 -6.81 9.08 -9.68
CA SER A 34 -6.59 7.75 -10.28
C SER A 34 -6.39 6.68 -9.22
N THR A 35 -5.57 6.98 -8.21
CA THR A 35 -5.27 6.04 -7.11
C THR A 35 -6.50 5.75 -6.25
N ALA A 36 -7.32 6.77 -5.96
CA ALA A 36 -8.59 6.60 -5.23
C ALA A 36 -9.53 5.60 -5.94
N LYS A 37 -9.66 5.72 -7.26
CA LYS A 37 -10.46 4.78 -8.07
C LYS A 37 -9.87 3.37 -8.05
N GLN A 38 -8.55 3.25 -8.20
CA GLN A 38 -7.87 1.96 -8.22
C GLN A 38 -8.08 1.15 -6.92
N PHE A 39 -8.05 1.82 -5.77
CA PHE A 39 -8.20 1.17 -4.47
C PHE A 39 -9.64 1.21 -3.91
N ALA A 40 -10.60 1.69 -4.70
CA ALA A 40 -11.99 1.88 -4.29
C ALA A 40 -12.13 2.71 -2.98
N ILE A 41 -11.29 3.74 -2.84
CA ILE A 41 -11.28 4.64 -1.67
C ILE A 41 -11.95 5.96 -2.08
N PRO A 42 -12.84 6.54 -1.25
CA PRO A 42 -13.35 7.89 -1.50
C PRO A 42 -12.22 8.90 -1.60
N TYR A 43 -12.27 9.76 -2.62
CA TYR A 43 -11.22 10.76 -2.91
C TYR A 43 -10.83 11.59 -1.69
N LYS A 44 -11.82 12.12 -0.95
CA LYS A 44 -11.60 12.95 0.23
C LYS A 44 -10.92 12.18 1.36
N THR A 45 -11.21 10.89 1.49
CA THR A 45 -10.54 10.02 2.44
C THR A 45 -9.06 9.88 2.06
N LEU A 46 -8.76 9.49 0.83
CA LEU A 46 -7.38 9.33 0.39
C LEU A 46 -6.59 10.65 0.50
N GLN A 47 -7.16 11.77 0.05
CA GLN A 47 -6.54 13.09 0.14
C GLN A 47 -6.15 13.43 1.60
N ARG A 48 -7.06 13.20 2.56
CA ARG A 48 -6.78 13.43 3.98
C ARG A 48 -5.63 12.57 4.49
N HIS A 49 -5.61 11.30 4.12
CA HIS A 49 -4.56 10.38 4.56
C HIS A 49 -3.19 10.72 3.97
N VAL A 50 -3.14 11.08 2.69
CA VAL A 50 -1.91 11.58 2.02
C VAL A 50 -1.36 12.80 2.76
N VAL A 51 -2.18 13.83 3.00
CA VAL A 51 -1.73 15.06 3.71
C VAL A 51 -1.22 14.75 5.12
N ASN A 52 -1.84 13.81 5.82
CA ASN A 52 -1.39 13.42 7.16
C ASN A 52 -0.07 12.65 7.11
N MET A 53 0.12 11.80 6.11
CA MET A 53 1.34 11.03 5.92
C MET A 53 2.50 11.94 5.50
N THR A 54 2.29 12.89 4.59
CA THR A 54 3.32 13.87 4.20
C THR A 54 3.78 14.70 5.40
N LYS A 55 2.83 15.22 6.20
CA LYS A 55 3.16 15.96 7.44
C LYS A 55 3.95 15.12 8.44
N LYS A 56 3.69 13.82 8.51
CA LYS A 56 4.46 12.91 9.39
C LYS A 56 5.88 12.71 8.88
N ILE A 57 6.05 12.55 7.57
CA ILE A 57 7.35 12.42 6.91
C ILE A 57 8.17 13.71 7.07
N GLU A 58 7.55 14.88 6.85
CA GLU A 58 8.19 16.19 7.06
C GLU A 58 8.69 16.38 8.49
N LYS A 59 7.92 15.93 9.48
CA LYS A 59 8.29 16.03 10.90
C LYS A 59 9.35 15.02 11.33
N ASN A 60 9.40 13.86 10.68
CA ASN A 60 10.31 12.76 11.04
C ASN A 60 10.80 12.06 9.76
N PRO A 61 11.91 12.53 9.15
CA PRO A 61 12.38 12.02 7.86
C PRO A 61 12.82 10.55 7.90
N GLU A 62 13.16 10.00 9.07
CA GLU A 62 13.56 8.60 9.26
C GLU A 62 12.43 7.58 9.00
N LEU A 63 11.14 7.99 9.07
CA LEU A 63 9.99 7.12 8.77
C LEU A 63 9.83 6.83 7.26
N SER A 64 10.53 7.57 6.40
CA SER A 64 10.48 7.45 4.93
C SER A 64 11.02 6.11 4.39
N LYS A 65 11.99 5.52 5.11
CA LYS A 65 12.78 4.37 4.59
C LYS A 65 12.20 3.00 4.96
N SER A 66 11.55 2.86 6.10
CA SER A 66 11.09 1.56 6.62
C SER A 66 9.76 1.10 6.02
N GLU A 67 8.86 2.00 5.62
CA GLU A 67 7.56 1.64 5.03
C GLU A 67 7.62 1.32 3.53
N SER A 68 8.71 1.65 2.85
CA SER A 68 8.96 1.35 1.43
C SER A 68 9.32 -0.13 1.16
N THR A 69 9.54 -0.93 2.21
CA THR A 69 10.07 -2.30 2.07
C THR A 69 9.04 -3.37 1.70
N TYR A 70 7.76 -3.03 1.53
CA TYR A 70 6.72 -4.01 1.17
C TYR A 70 6.59 -4.32 -0.33
N ASN A 71 7.49 -3.82 -1.20
CA ASN A 71 7.46 -4.10 -2.64
C ASN A 71 8.81 -4.56 -3.25
N VAL A 72 9.90 -4.70 -2.48
CA VAL A 72 11.21 -5.15 -3.03
C VAL A 72 11.42 -6.65 -2.84
N THR A 73 10.95 -7.23 -1.74
CA THR A 73 11.22 -8.64 -1.41
C THR A 73 10.49 -9.63 -2.33
N THR A 74 9.26 -9.35 -2.75
CA THR A 74 8.53 -10.26 -3.67
C THR A 74 9.11 -10.26 -5.07
N ALA A 75 9.54 -9.11 -5.61
CA ALA A 75 10.09 -9.01 -6.96
C ALA A 75 11.53 -9.55 -7.10
N LEU A 76 12.33 -9.50 -6.03
CA LEU A 76 13.63 -10.18 -5.99
C LEU A 76 13.47 -11.69 -5.74
N ALA A 77 12.54 -12.09 -4.85
CA ALA A 77 12.26 -13.50 -4.56
C ALA A 77 11.71 -14.26 -5.78
N THR A 78 10.84 -13.67 -6.60
CA THR A 78 10.33 -14.34 -7.81
C THR A 78 11.42 -14.52 -8.88
N LYS A 79 12.30 -13.53 -9.08
CA LYS A 79 13.43 -13.63 -10.01
C LYS A 79 14.44 -14.69 -9.59
N GLU A 80 14.68 -14.81 -8.28
CA GLU A 80 15.57 -15.83 -7.72
C GLU A 80 14.97 -17.24 -7.87
N ILE A 81 13.67 -17.41 -7.61
CA ILE A 81 12.94 -18.69 -7.83
C ILE A 81 12.94 -19.09 -9.31
N ASP A 82 12.65 -18.17 -10.24
CA ASP A 82 12.64 -18.46 -11.68
C ASP A 82 14.01 -18.93 -12.20
N LYS A 83 15.10 -18.33 -11.69
CA LYS A 83 16.48 -18.76 -12.02
C LYS A 83 16.75 -20.21 -11.60
N TYR A 84 16.34 -20.60 -10.39
CA TYR A 84 16.51 -21.98 -9.92
C TYR A 84 15.59 -22.97 -10.64
N LEU A 85 14.39 -22.55 -11.05
CA LEU A 85 13.47 -23.38 -11.83
C LEU A 85 14.04 -23.70 -13.23
N VAL A 86 14.65 -22.72 -13.89
CA VAL A 86 15.32 -22.89 -15.20
C VAL A 86 16.53 -23.83 -15.08
N MET A 87 17.38 -23.63 -14.07
CA MET A 87 18.56 -24.47 -13.82
C MET A 87 18.20 -25.93 -13.48
N ARG A 88 17.07 -26.16 -12.80
CA ARG A 88 16.62 -27.52 -12.45
C ARG A 88 16.03 -28.28 -13.64
N LYS A 89 15.43 -27.57 -14.62
CA LYS A 89 14.91 -28.17 -15.87
C LYS A 89 16.02 -28.53 -16.86
N SER A 90 17.20 -27.93 -16.79
CA SER A 90 18.33 -28.23 -17.67
C SER A 90 19.21 -29.39 -17.21
N LEU A 91 18.91 -29.99 -16.04
CA LEU A 91 19.67 -31.09 -15.43
C LEU A 91 18.92 -32.43 -15.44
N LEU A 92 17.74 -32.48 -16.08
CA LEU A 92 16.95 -33.68 -16.39
C LEU A 92 16.93 -33.87 -17.91
#